data_AF-A0A1H4P5W4-F1
#
_entry.id   AF-A0A1H4P5W4-F1
#
_cell.length_a   1.000
_cell.length_b   1.000
_cell.length_c   1.000
_cell.angle_alpha   90.00
_cell.angle_beta   90.00
_cell.angle_gamma   90.00
#
_symmetry.space_group_name_H-M   'P 1'
#
loop_
_entity.id
_entity.type
_entity.pdbx_description
1 polymer ?
#
loop_
_entity_poly.entity_id
_entity_poly.type
_entity_poly.pdbx_seq_one_letter_code
_entity_poly.pdbx_strand_id
1 'polypeptide(L)'
;MTRAFLSYAEEPGDPSHQESVLRLWEFLRSCGVDAEIDLSEAHERRDRALWVAGQIREADHVLVIASPAYRRGAEGRGSAHEERGVQWEARLIREAFYADRNALNRFVPVLLPGRGPDDVPDFLAPATSTVYTVTDFTVEGAEKLLRMLTNQPEFVRRPLGAVPVLSPKQVPPHVPPPQPPPAVRNVVTGNVSGVVIQVGNAGSVTVPATPDIRIGEGADRWTERAFENAFHRAAGRLGRAGGRLGAPAGRAYPAGPGFVQHLTGGAVICSVAGKRAVVVAGPIWDDLAALPGFPAGPGFPTSDHLDAAARTVDLDGGTWRMGILHRDPASQPARWLPKSRLSGNAREALRLPVAGPADLTVRAVATLPWQFDDDVVITPQVRELIEAALPDAPISTLLPALSLLRRARTAPARWERASGRDARYDYSLRNPAGGDTAVRAVARILLPGDRTAAVTVSVEFQANFAAWASARPGRNTADLRITANEIVALWTAAWHTATVVVPGALVPDPERATLLAPPTVELQVKADGSLPAVADLSAFGEAAGQPGPEGAVTVVAPIGLRRTKRRAWAARALTRLARAWGFADADEADERLG
;
A
#
# COMPACT_ATOMS: atom_id res chain seq x y z
N MET A 1 17.72 -29.23 -5.58
CA MET A 1 18.50 -28.64 -6.68
C MET A 1 17.77 -27.39 -7.11
N THR A 2 18.47 -26.27 -7.31
CA THR A 2 17.87 -25.00 -7.72
C THR A 2 17.54 -25.04 -9.20
N ARG A 3 16.31 -24.72 -9.59
CA ARG A 3 15.87 -24.64 -10.99
C ARG A 3 16.00 -23.21 -11.50
N ALA A 4 16.74 -23.02 -12.58
CA ALA A 4 16.96 -21.70 -13.19
C ALA A 4 16.50 -21.68 -14.65
N PHE A 5 15.83 -20.62 -15.09
CA PHE A 5 15.48 -20.43 -16.50
C PHE A 5 16.22 -19.23 -17.07
N LEU A 6 16.91 -19.39 -18.20
CA LEU A 6 17.64 -18.32 -18.88
C LEU A 6 16.74 -17.67 -19.93
N SER A 7 16.37 -16.41 -19.69
CA SER A 7 15.67 -15.57 -20.68
C SER A 7 16.68 -14.62 -21.31
N TYR A 8 16.86 -14.73 -22.62
CA TYR A 8 17.77 -13.92 -23.44
C TYR A 8 17.05 -13.44 -24.70
N ALA A 9 17.67 -12.51 -25.43
CA ALA A 9 17.19 -12.02 -26.70
C ALA A 9 18.18 -12.40 -27.80
N GLU A 10 17.69 -12.64 -29.01
CA GLU A 10 18.57 -12.68 -30.17
C GLU A 10 19.18 -11.28 -30.38
N GLU A 11 20.48 -11.25 -30.68
CA GLU A 11 21.23 -10.02 -30.97
C GLU A 11 21.66 -10.05 -32.44
N PRO A 12 20.87 -9.50 -33.37
CA PRO A 12 21.18 -9.54 -34.81
C PRO A 12 22.55 -8.90 -35.14
N GLY A 13 23.00 -7.96 -34.31
CA GLY A 13 24.31 -7.30 -34.43
C GLY A 13 25.44 -7.97 -33.65
N ASP A 14 25.16 -9.02 -32.88
CA ASP A 14 26.16 -9.77 -32.10
C ASP A 14 25.80 -11.27 -31.99
N PRO A 15 26.10 -12.07 -33.02
CA PRO A 15 25.86 -13.52 -32.99
C PRO A 15 26.59 -14.26 -31.86
N SER A 16 27.68 -13.68 -31.33
CA SER A 16 28.45 -14.29 -30.23
C SER A 16 27.70 -14.26 -28.90
N HIS A 17 26.64 -13.45 -28.79
CA HIS A 17 25.78 -13.38 -27.62
C HIS A 17 25.10 -14.73 -27.35
N GLN A 18 24.52 -15.36 -28.38
CA GLN A 18 23.83 -16.65 -28.23
C GLN A 18 24.81 -17.77 -27.82
N GLU A 19 26.02 -17.77 -28.38
CA GLU A 19 27.08 -18.70 -27.97
C GLU A 19 27.48 -18.50 -26.50
N SER A 20 27.57 -17.24 -26.06
CA SER A 20 27.88 -16.91 -24.67
C SER A 20 26.75 -17.32 -23.70
N VAL A 21 25.49 -17.22 -24.11
CA VAL A 21 24.34 -17.71 -23.34
C VAL A 21 24.39 -19.23 -23.20
N LEU A 22 24.69 -19.95 -24.29
CA LEU A 22 24.85 -21.41 -24.27
C LEU A 22 26.00 -21.83 -23.36
N ARG A 23 27.15 -21.16 -23.43
CA ARG A 23 28.28 -21.41 -22.53
C ARG A 23 27.92 -21.17 -21.06
N LEU A 24 27.16 -20.12 -20.76
CA LEU A 24 26.64 -19.89 -19.40
C LEU A 24 25.72 -21.04 -18.96
N TRP A 25 24.80 -21.47 -19.82
CA TRP A 25 23.87 -22.57 -19.53
C TRP A 25 24.62 -23.87 -19.21
N GLU A 26 25.56 -24.29 -20.06
CA GLU A 26 26.38 -25.48 -19.83
C GLU A 26 27.18 -25.38 -18.53
N PHE A 27 27.79 -24.21 -18.30
CA PHE A 27 28.55 -23.94 -17.08
C PHE A 27 27.69 -24.05 -15.81
N LEU A 28 26.51 -23.42 -15.77
CA LEU A 28 25.59 -23.50 -14.62
C LEU A 28 25.17 -24.94 -14.32
N ARG A 29 24.89 -25.73 -15.36
CA ARG A 29 24.58 -27.17 -15.22
C ARG A 29 25.77 -27.95 -14.66
N SER A 30 26.98 -27.65 -15.10
CA SER A 30 28.21 -28.25 -14.54
C SER A 30 28.41 -27.92 -13.05
N CYS A 31 27.86 -26.80 -12.58
CA CYS A 31 27.88 -26.39 -11.17
C CYS A 31 26.69 -26.89 -10.35
N GLY A 32 25.84 -27.76 -10.90
CA GLY A 32 24.71 -28.37 -10.17
C GLY A 32 23.43 -27.53 -10.09
N VAL A 33 23.32 -26.48 -10.92
CA VAL A 33 22.07 -25.75 -11.13
C VAL A 33 21.28 -26.44 -12.23
N ASP A 34 19.99 -26.71 -12.01
CA ASP A 34 19.11 -27.25 -13.04
C ASP A 34 18.66 -26.11 -13.97
N ALA A 35 19.57 -25.71 -14.86
CA ALA A 35 19.37 -24.58 -15.77
C ALA A 35 18.66 -25.03 -17.06
N GLU A 36 17.63 -24.30 -17.44
CA GLU A 36 16.82 -24.49 -18.66
C GLU A 36 16.95 -23.29 -19.60
N ILE A 37 16.90 -23.55 -20.90
CA ILE A 37 16.94 -22.56 -21.98
C ILE A 37 15.99 -23.02 -23.10
N ASP A 38 15.40 -22.08 -23.83
CA ASP A 38 14.44 -22.42 -24.91
C ASP A 38 15.04 -23.25 -26.07
N LEU A 39 16.37 -23.27 -26.20
CA LEU A 39 17.09 -24.08 -27.19
C LEU A 39 17.11 -25.59 -26.86
N SER A 40 16.95 -25.99 -25.59
CA SER A 40 16.99 -27.40 -25.19
C SER A 40 15.78 -28.21 -25.72
N GLU A 41 14.67 -27.53 -26.05
CA GLU A 41 13.41 -28.14 -26.48
C GLU A 41 13.10 -27.95 -27.98
N ALA A 42 14.04 -27.45 -28.78
CA ALA A 42 13.81 -27.05 -30.17
C ALA A 42 13.31 -28.16 -31.12
N HIS A 43 13.42 -29.43 -30.72
CA HIS A 43 13.07 -30.61 -31.53
C HIS A 43 11.69 -31.19 -31.21
N GLU A 44 10.99 -30.72 -30.17
CA GLU A 44 9.66 -31.20 -29.80
C GLU A 44 8.55 -30.28 -30.33
N ARG A 45 7.50 -30.87 -30.92
CA ARG A 45 6.34 -30.12 -31.41
C ARG A 45 5.44 -29.70 -30.23
N ARG A 46 5.76 -28.56 -29.59
CA ARG A 46 5.01 -27.96 -28.48
C ARG A 46 4.70 -26.49 -28.74
N ASP A 47 3.73 -25.94 -28.01
CA ASP A 47 3.50 -24.50 -27.97
C ASP A 47 4.63 -23.84 -27.15
N ARG A 48 5.63 -23.30 -27.86
CA ARG A 48 6.82 -22.66 -27.27
C ARG A 48 6.44 -21.53 -26.32
N ALA A 49 5.41 -20.75 -26.66
CA ALA A 49 4.97 -19.63 -25.83
C ALA A 49 4.42 -20.14 -24.49
N LEU A 50 3.52 -21.14 -24.51
CA LEU A 50 3.00 -21.75 -23.29
C LEU A 50 4.09 -22.42 -22.45
N TRP A 51 5.07 -23.07 -23.09
CA TRP A 51 6.20 -23.69 -22.39
C TRP A 51 7.07 -22.65 -21.69
N VAL A 52 7.48 -21.57 -22.37
CA VAL A 52 8.26 -20.49 -21.75
C VAL A 52 7.50 -19.84 -20.60
N ALA A 53 6.19 -19.59 -20.76
CA ALA A 53 5.36 -19.10 -19.67
C ALA A 53 5.29 -20.08 -18.48
N GLY A 54 5.41 -21.39 -18.73
CA GLY A 54 5.61 -22.44 -17.73
C GLY A 54 6.93 -22.27 -16.98
N GLN A 55 8.04 -22.18 -17.72
CA GLN A 55 9.38 -22.01 -17.14
C GLN A 55 9.48 -20.75 -16.27
N ILE A 56 8.97 -19.62 -16.75
CA ILE A 56 8.94 -18.37 -15.97
C ILE A 56 8.16 -18.55 -14.66
N ARG A 57 7.06 -19.31 -14.68
CA ARG A 57 6.19 -19.52 -13.51
C ARG A 57 6.77 -20.49 -12.49
N GLU A 58 7.51 -21.49 -12.94
CA GLU A 58 7.96 -22.62 -12.11
C GLU A 58 9.42 -22.55 -11.67
N ALA A 59 10.27 -21.78 -12.37
CA ALA A 59 11.67 -21.66 -11.99
C ALA A 59 11.84 -20.91 -10.66
N ASP A 60 12.77 -21.39 -9.83
CA ASP A 60 13.18 -20.72 -8.59
C ASP A 60 13.84 -19.37 -8.91
N HIS A 61 14.62 -19.33 -10.00
CA HIS A 61 15.22 -18.12 -10.54
C HIS A 61 15.04 -18.02 -12.05
N VAL A 62 14.63 -16.85 -12.53
CA VAL A 62 14.62 -16.46 -13.93
C VAL A 62 15.79 -15.52 -14.15
N LEU A 63 16.83 -16.02 -14.83
CA LEU A 63 18.02 -15.25 -15.18
C LEU A 63 17.69 -14.41 -16.42
N VAL A 64 17.61 -13.10 -16.22
CA VAL A 64 17.42 -12.13 -17.30
C VAL A 64 18.80 -11.77 -17.84
N ILE A 65 19.17 -12.34 -18.99
CA ILE A 65 20.45 -12.08 -19.62
C ILE A 65 20.37 -10.72 -20.32
N ALA A 66 21.00 -9.72 -19.71
CA ALA A 66 20.91 -8.34 -20.15
C ALA A 66 21.68 -8.11 -21.46
N SER A 67 21.02 -7.47 -22.41
CA SER A 67 21.54 -7.13 -23.72
C SER A 67 20.78 -5.92 -24.30
N PRO A 68 21.35 -5.16 -25.25
CA PRO A 68 20.67 -4.02 -25.87
C PRO A 68 19.31 -4.38 -26.47
N ALA A 69 19.20 -5.51 -27.18
CA ALA A 69 17.94 -5.97 -27.76
C ALA A 69 16.94 -6.40 -26.69
N TYR A 70 17.40 -7.08 -25.64
CA TYR A 70 16.56 -7.47 -24.51
C TYR A 70 15.94 -6.25 -23.83
N ARG A 71 16.75 -5.21 -23.54
CA ARG A 71 16.27 -3.97 -22.95
C ARG A 71 15.23 -3.28 -23.83
N ARG A 72 15.51 -3.12 -25.13
CA ARG A 72 14.56 -2.51 -26.07
C ARG A 72 13.23 -3.27 -26.09
N GLY A 73 13.27 -4.60 -26.13
CA GLY A 73 12.08 -5.44 -26.09
C GLY A 73 11.29 -5.30 -24.79
N ALA A 74 11.98 -5.36 -23.65
CA ALA A 74 11.38 -5.24 -22.33
C ALA A 74 10.75 -3.86 -22.07
N GLU A 75 11.28 -2.80 -22.67
CA GLU A 75 10.77 -1.43 -22.51
C GLU A 75 9.70 -1.06 -23.54
N GLY A 76 9.34 -1.97 -24.45
CA GLY A 76 8.40 -1.70 -25.54
C GLY A 76 8.95 -0.71 -26.57
N ARG A 77 10.29 -0.64 -26.70
CA ARG A 77 11.04 0.21 -27.64
C ARG A 77 11.57 -0.57 -28.86
N GLY A 78 11.26 -1.86 -28.96
CA GLY A 78 11.61 -2.69 -30.12
C GLY A 78 10.74 -2.37 -31.34
N SER A 79 11.27 -2.57 -32.55
CA SER A 79 10.47 -2.39 -33.77
C SER A 79 9.39 -3.49 -33.89
N ALA A 80 8.32 -3.21 -34.65
CA ALA A 80 7.25 -4.18 -34.90
C ALA A 80 7.73 -5.45 -35.65
N HIS A 81 8.95 -5.42 -36.21
CA HIS A 81 9.58 -6.49 -36.97
C HIS A 81 10.67 -7.25 -36.19
N GLU A 82 11.30 -6.67 -35.17
CA GLU A 82 12.34 -7.30 -34.32
C GLU A 82 11.74 -8.26 -33.27
N GLU A 83 10.96 -9.24 -33.73
CA GLU A 83 10.58 -10.45 -32.97
C GLU A 83 9.49 -10.30 -31.89
N ARG A 84 8.32 -10.87 -32.23
CA ARG A 84 7.15 -11.01 -31.34
C ARG A 84 7.40 -11.90 -30.11
N GLY A 85 8.48 -12.69 -30.10
CA GLY A 85 8.82 -13.63 -29.02
C GLY A 85 9.39 -12.93 -27.79
N VAL A 86 10.52 -12.23 -27.94
CA VAL A 86 11.23 -11.56 -26.83
C VAL A 86 10.38 -10.46 -26.18
N GLN A 87 9.64 -9.67 -26.98
CA GLN A 87 8.73 -8.65 -26.43
C GLN A 87 7.61 -9.27 -25.59
N TRP A 88 7.13 -10.44 -25.97
CA TRP A 88 6.09 -11.17 -25.25
C TRP A 88 6.63 -11.78 -23.96
N GLU A 89 7.80 -12.43 -24.01
CA GLU A 89 8.46 -13.01 -22.84
C GLU A 89 8.88 -11.94 -21.83
N ALA A 90 9.52 -10.86 -22.29
CA ALA A 90 9.91 -9.75 -21.44
C ALA A 90 8.70 -9.04 -20.83
N ARG A 91 7.55 -9.01 -21.55
CA ARG A 91 6.28 -8.55 -20.98
C ARG A 91 5.80 -9.47 -19.87
N LEU A 92 5.84 -10.79 -20.06
CA LEU A 92 5.43 -11.76 -19.04
C LEU A 92 6.32 -11.69 -17.81
N ILE A 93 7.64 -11.59 -17.99
CA ILE A 93 8.62 -11.43 -16.91
C ILE A 93 8.35 -10.13 -16.16
N ARG A 94 8.10 -9.02 -16.87
CA ARG A 94 7.75 -7.74 -16.24
C ARG A 94 6.43 -7.82 -15.46
N GLU A 95 5.39 -8.43 -16.03
CA GLU A 95 4.12 -8.63 -15.33
C GLU A 95 4.26 -9.54 -14.09
N ALA A 96 5.08 -10.60 -14.18
CA ALA A 96 5.37 -11.50 -13.07
C ALA A 96 6.24 -10.84 -11.99
N PHE A 97 7.23 -10.03 -12.39
CA PHE A 97 8.09 -9.24 -11.50
C PHE A 97 7.26 -8.30 -10.63
N TYR A 98 6.30 -7.58 -11.21
CA TYR A 98 5.43 -6.68 -10.43
C TYR A 98 4.41 -7.41 -9.54
N ALA A 99 4.12 -8.69 -9.82
CA ALA A 99 3.19 -9.49 -9.02
C ALA A 99 3.87 -10.24 -7.87
N ASP A 100 5.18 -10.44 -7.92
CA ASP A 100 5.94 -11.27 -6.97
C ASP A 100 6.62 -10.41 -5.88
N ARG A 101 6.33 -10.72 -4.61
CA ARG A 101 6.92 -10.01 -3.45
C ARG A 101 8.41 -10.31 -3.26
N ASN A 102 8.87 -11.44 -3.78
CA ASN A 102 10.27 -11.85 -3.80
C ASN A 102 10.90 -11.67 -5.18
N ALA A 103 10.33 -10.79 -6.01
CA ALA A 103 10.76 -10.58 -7.39
C ALA A 103 12.26 -10.31 -7.55
N LEU A 104 12.89 -9.60 -6.61
CA LEU A 104 14.33 -9.33 -6.67
C LEU A 104 15.21 -10.57 -6.48
N ASN A 105 14.73 -11.59 -5.74
CA ASN A 105 15.45 -12.84 -5.56
C ASN A 105 15.18 -13.81 -6.70
N ARG A 106 14.01 -13.70 -7.35
CA ARG A 106 13.57 -14.60 -8.41
C ARG A 106 13.99 -14.13 -9.80
N PHE A 107 13.83 -12.85 -10.13
CA PHE A 107 14.17 -12.29 -11.45
C PHE A 107 15.52 -11.61 -11.36
N VAL A 108 16.53 -12.26 -11.90
CA VAL A 108 17.93 -11.99 -11.61
C VAL A 108 18.57 -11.37 -12.84
N PRO A 109 18.92 -10.08 -12.85
CA PRO A 109 19.65 -9.48 -13.95
C PRO A 109 21.09 -10.00 -14.00
N VAL A 110 21.49 -10.58 -15.13
CA VAL A 110 22.82 -11.15 -15.38
C VAL A 110 23.49 -10.43 -16.55
N LEU A 111 24.73 -9.99 -16.36
CA LEU A 111 25.57 -9.41 -17.40
C LEU A 111 26.64 -10.40 -17.82
N LEU A 112 26.70 -10.70 -19.11
CA LEU A 112 27.77 -11.51 -19.72
C LEU A 112 29.05 -10.69 -19.92
N PRO A 113 30.21 -11.34 -20.18
CA PRO A 113 31.46 -10.64 -20.43
C PRO A 113 31.31 -9.58 -21.54
N GLY A 114 31.76 -8.35 -21.26
CA GLY A 114 31.67 -7.22 -22.19
C GLY A 114 30.34 -6.47 -22.22
N ARG A 115 29.34 -6.85 -21.41
CA ARG A 115 28.06 -6.14 -21.27
C ARG A 115 28.05 -5.16 -20.09
N GLY A 116 27.22 -4.13 -20.18
CA GLY A 116 27.14 -3.06 -19.19
C GLY A 116 25.77 -2.96 -18.49
N PRO A 117 25.68 -2.30 -17.32
CA PRO A 117 24.41 -2.14 -16.60
C PRO A 117 23.34 -1.39 -17.38
N ASP A 118 23.73 -0.59 -18.39
CA ASP A 118 22.81 0.09 -19.30
C ASP A 118 22.04 -0.88 -20.22
N ASP A 119 22.45 -2.15 -20.30
CA ASP A 119 21.74 -3.20 -21.03
C ASP A 119 20.63 -3.85 -20.18
N VAL A 120 20.52 -3.50 -18.90
CA VAL A 120 19.52 -4.08 -17.99
C VAL A 120 18.19 -3.32 -18.11
N PRO A 121 17.05 -4.00 -18.26
CA PRO A 121 15.74 -3.35 -18.27
C PRO A 121 15.45 -2.51 -17.02
N ASP A 122 14.90 -1.30 -17.21
CA ASP A 122 14.64 -0.34 -16.12
C ASP A 122 13.78 -0.92 -14.98
N PHE A 123 12.86 -1.85 -15.26
CA PHE A 123 11.98 -2.44 -14.25
C PHE A 123 12.71 -3.35 -13.25
N LEU A 124 13.92 -3.83 -13.59
CA LEU A 124 14.79 -4.56 -12.67
C LEU A 124 15.60 -3.61 -11.77
N ALA A 125 15.45 -2.30 -11.97
CA ALA A 125 16.03 -1.23 -11.16
C ALA A 125 17.57 -1.31 -10.99
N PRO A 126 18.37 -1.44 -12.08
CA PRO A 126 19.81 -1.73 -12.04
C PRO A 126 20.66 -0.72 -11.24
N ALA A 127 20.16 0.50 -11.03
CA ALA A 127 20.83 1.52 -10.20
C ALA A 127 20.65 1.30 -8.68
N THR A 128 19.72 0.43 -8.27
CA THR A 128 19.30 0.25 -6.87
C THR A 128 19.21 -1.20 -6.44
N SER A 129 19.31 -2.15 -7.37
CA SER A 129 19.30 -3.59 -7.13
C SER A 129 20.63 -4.23 -7.54
N THR A 130 20.88 -5.45 -7.06
CA THR A 130 22.10 -6.20 -7.41
C THR A 130 22.01 -6.71 -8.85
N VAL A 131 23.01 -6.37 -9.67
CA VAL A 131 23.22 -6.96 -11.00
C VAL A 131 24.39 -7.94 -10.92
N TYR A 132 24.19 -9.15 -11.44
CA TYR A 132 25.18 -10.22 -11.38
C TYR A 132 26.04 -10.22 -12.65
N THR A 133 27.24 -9.67 -12.54
CA THR A 133 28.23 -9.71 -13.64
C THR A 133 28.98 -11.02 -13.64
N VAL A 134 28.95 -11.72 -14.78
CA VAL A 134 29.76 -12.89 -15.09
C VAL A 134 30.95 -12.40 -15.91
N THR A 135 32.16 -12.48 -15.35
CA THR A 135 33.38 -12.02 -16.05
C THR A 135 34.02 -13.12 -16.88
N ASP A 136 33.82 -14.37 -16.50
CA ASP A 136 34.23 -15.57 -17.24
C ASP A 136 33.32 -16.75 -16.82
N PHE A 137 33.22 -17.78 -17.65
CA PHE A 137 32.43 -18.99 -17.38
C PHE A 137 33.20 -19.98 -16.50
N THR A 138 33.67 -19.48 -15.36
CA THR A 138 34.40 -20.21 -14.32
C THR A 138 33.76 -19.93 -12.97
N VAL A 139 34.05 -20.76 -11.96
CA VAL A 139 33.50 -20.58 -10.60
C VAL A 139 33.88 -19.21 -10.03
N GLU A 140 35.10 -18.75 -10.28
CA GLU A 140 35.57 -17.42 -9.86
C GLU A 140 34.87 -16.30 -10.64
N GLY A 141 34.76 -16.44 -11.96
CA GLY A 141 34.15 -15.44 -12.83
C GLY A 141 32.64 -15.27 -12.62
N ALA A 142 31.97 -16.28 -12.05
CA ALA A 142 30.54 -16.29 -11.76
C ALA A 142 30.22 -16.43 -10.26
N GLU A 143 31.18 -16.23 -9.36
CA GLU A 143 31.08 -16.57 -7.94
C GLU A 143 29.83 -15.99 -7.28
N LYS A 144 29.57 -14.70 -7.48
CA LYS A 144 28.41 -14.01 -6.88
C LYS A 144 27.08 -14.60 -7.34
N LEU A 145 26.97 -14.96 -8.63
CA LEU A 145 25.78 -15.57 -9.19
C LEU A 145 25.57 -16.98 -8.60
N LEU A 146 26.63 -17.79 -8.55
CA LEU A 146 26.59 -19.14 -7.97
C LEU A 146 26.23 -19.12 -6.49
N ARG A 147 26.81 -18.19 -5.70
CA ARG A 147 26.48 -18.02 -4.28
C ARG A 147 25.01 -17.73 -4.06
N MET A 148 24.41 -16.88 -4.90
CA MET A 148 22.99 -16.58 -4.82
C MET A 148 22.14 -17.79 -5.21
N LEU A 149 22.41 -18.41 -6.36
CA LEU A 149 21.63 -19.55 -6.86
C LEU A 149 21.71 -20.78 -5.96
N THR A 150 22.82 -20.95 -5.24
CA THR A 150 23.03 -22.10 -4.35
C THR A 150 22.82 -21.77 -2.87
N ASN A 151 22.38 -20.55 -2.55
CA ASN A 151 22.15 -20.07 -1.19
C ASN A 151 23.39 -20.21 -0.27
N GLN A 152 24.57 -19.85 -0.79
CA GLN A 152 25.85 -19.89 -0.10
C GLN A 152 26.35 -18.48 0.23
N PRO A 153 25.93 -17.87 1.36
CA PRO A 153 26.28 -16.51 1.71
C PRO A 153 27.80 -16.33 1.86
N GLU A 154 28.33 -15.23 1.33
CA GLU A 154 29.76 -14.88 1.44
C GLU A 154 30.18 -14.65 2.90
N PHE A 155 29.28 -14.06 3.71
CA PHE A 155 29.48 -13.82 5.12
C PHE A 155 28.39 -14.49 5.95
N VAL A 156 28.78 -15.48 6.75
CA VAL A 156 27.89 -16.11 7.73
C VAL A 156 27.79 -15.20 8.95
N ARG A 157 26.57 -14.76 9.29
CA ARG A 157 26.33 -13.97 10.51
C ARG A 157 26.74 -14.79 11.73
N ARG A 158 27.59 -14.23 12.58
CA ARG A 158 27.85 -14.84 13.89
C ARG A 158 26.56 -14.80 14.73
N PRO A 159 26.32 -15.81 15.58
CA PRO A 159 25.24 -15.75 16.57
C PRO A 159 25.34 -14.46 17.40
N LEU A 160 24.19 -13.91 17.79
CA LEU A 160 24.13 -12.75 18.66
C LEU A 160 24.86 -13.06 19.98
N GLY A 161 25.66 -12.10 20.45
CA GLY A 161 26.24 -12.17 21.79
C GLY A 161 25.16 -11.98 22.86
N ALA A 162 25.49 -12.31 24.11
CA ALA A 162 24.59 -12.05 25.24
C ALA A 162 24.25 -10.56 25.32
N VAL A 163 22.97 -10.24 25.56
CA VAL A 163 22.52 -8.86 25.74
C VAL A 163 23.22 -8.28 26.99
N PRO A 164 23.98 -7.19 26.87
CA PRO A 164 24.63 -6.60 28.03
C PRO A 164 23.59 -6.03 28.98
N VAL A 165 23.67 -6.39 30.26
CA VAL A 165 22.84 -5.81 31.31
C VAL A 165 23.38 -4.42 31.63
N LEU A 166 22.70 -3.39 31.13
CA LEU A 166 22.99 -1.99 31.45
C LEU A 166 22.24 -1.61 32.73
N SER A 167 22.97 -1.17 33.74
CA SER A 167 22.36 -0.71 34.99
C SER A 167 21.48 0.52 34.71
N PRO A 168 20.26 0.61 35.29
CA PRO A 168 19.42 1.80 35.19
C PRO A 168 20.19 3.01 35.73
N LYS A 169 20.27 4.09 34.94
CA LYS A 169 20.68 5.38 35.48
C LYS A 169 19.57 5.85 36.41
N GLN A 170 19.84 5.88 37.71
CA GLN A 170 18.91 6.43 38.69
C GLN A 170 18.67 7.91 38.36
N VAL A 171 17.43 8.26 38.08
CA VAL A 171 16.99 9.66 38.10
C VAL A 171 16.94 10.04 39.59
N PRO A 172 17.68 11.07 40.05
CA PRO A 172 17.57 11.52 41.43
C PRO A 172 16.11 11.84 41.76
N PRO A 173 15.64 11.53 42.99
CA PRO A 173 14.29 11.90 43.39
C PRO A 173 14.05 13.39 43.16
N HIS A 174 12.86 13.73 42.67
CA HIS A 174 12.45 15.12 42.48
C HIS A 174 12.48 15.84 43.84
N VAL A 175 13.52 16.64 44.05
CA VAL A 175 13.58 17.60 45.16
C VAL A 175 12.68 18.77 44.75
N PRO A 176 11.63 19.12 45.51
CA PRO A 176 10.87 20.33 45.25
C PRO A 176 11.79 21.56 45.41
N PRO A 177 11.63 22.63 44.61
CA PRO A 177 12.51 23.79 44.68
C PRO A 177 12.46 24.43 46.08
N PRO A 178 13.60 24.89 46.63
CA PRO A 178 13.62 25.57 47.92
C PRO A 178 12.85 26.90 47.82
N GLN A 179 12.08 27.21 48.86
CA GLN A 179 11.42 28.51 48.99
C GLN A 179 12.46 29.63 48.98
N PRO A 180 12.17 30.79 48.36
CA PRO A 180 13.09 31.92 48.36
C PRO A 180 13.31 32.42 49.80
N PRO A 181 14.55 32.69 50.24
CA PRO A 181 14.81 33.29 51.54
C PRO A 181 14.29 34.73 51.60
N PRO A 182 13.96 35.25 52.81
CA PRO A 182 13.52 36.62 52.97
C PRO A 182 14.60 37.60 52.49
N ALA A 183 14.15 38.66 51.79
CA ALA A 183 15.01 39.67 51.21
C ALA A 183 15.86 40.37 52.28
N VAL A 184 17.18 40.13 52.25
CA VAL A 184 18.15 40.89 53.03
C VAL A 184 18.47 42.17 52.24
N ARG A 185 18.08 43.32 52.79
CA ARG A 185 18.52 44.65 52.32
C ARG A 185 19.98 44.83 52.68
N ASN A 186 20.87 44.80 51.69
CA ASN A 186 22.25 45.22 51.89
C ASN A 186 22.31 46.75 51.96
N VAL A 187 22.61 47.27 53.15
CA VAL A 187 23.07 48.65 53.34
C VAL A 187 24.57 48.65 53.09
N VAL A 188 25.01 49.39 52.07
CA VAL A 188 26.43 49.60 51.80
C VAL A 188 26.87 50.85 52.56
N THR A 189 27.69 50.66 53.59
CA THR A 189 28.47 51.72 54.24
C THR A 189 29.95 51.44 54.07
N GLY A 190 30.63 52.24 53.24
CA GLY A 190 32.03 52.61 53.42
C GLY A 190 33.14 51.62 53.02
N ASN A 191 34.00 52.13 52.12
CA ASN A 191 35.40 51.85 51.79
C ASN A 191 35.98 50.43 51.63
N VAL A 192 36.60 50.29 50.46
CA VAL A 192 37.36 49.18 49.90
C VAL A 192 38.59 48.80 50.75
N SER A 193 38.80 47.50 50.99
CA SER A 193 40.11 46.81 50.95
C SER A 193 39.89 45.30 51.03
N GLY A 194 40.74 44.55 50.33
CA GLY A 194 40.44 43.23 49.77
C GLY A 194 40.14 42.10 50.75
N VAL A 195 39.45 41.07 50.24
CA VAL A 195 39.55 39.69 50.73
C VAL A 195 39.51 38.74 49.53
N VAL A 196 40.60 38.00 49.39
CA VAL A 196 40.74 36.78 48.58
C VAL A 196 40.11 35.64 49.37
N ILE A 197 39.29 34.82 48.70
CA ILE A 197 39.00 33.46 49.18
C ILE A 197 39.49 32.48 48.12
N GLN A 198 40.62 31.86 48.43
CA GLN A 198 41.18 30.72 47.72
C GLN A 198 40.66 29.46 48.41
N VAL A 199 40.04 28.55 47.65
CA VAL A 199 39.76 27.16 48.08
C VAL A 199 40.41 26.22 47.08
N GLY A 200 41.11 25.22 47.62
CA GLY A 200 42.19 24.47 46.99
C GLY A 200 41.77 23.48 45.90
N ASN A 201 42.78 23.18 45.07
CA ASN A 201 42.99 21.97 44.25
C ASN A 201 41.80 21.01 44.09
N ALA A 202 41.09 21.20 42.98
CA ALA A 202 40.70 20.10 42.12
C ALA A 202 40.97 20.58 40.69
N GLY A 203 41.73 19.79 39.91
CA GLY A 203 42.05 20.14 38.53
C GLY A 203 40.78 20.54 37.78
N SER A 204 40.85 21.62 37.01
CA SER A 204 39.78 21.96 36.10
C SER A 204 39.60 20.78 35.15
N VAL A 205 38.56 19.98 35.35
CA VAL A 205 38.02 19.16 34.30
C VAL A 205 37.41 20.16 33.34
N THR A 206 38.17 20.52 32.30
CA THR A 206 37.59 21.10 31.11
C THR A 206 36.64 20.04 30.57
N VAL A 207 35.35 20.15 30.92
CA VAL A 207 34.32 19.40 30.20
C VAL A 207 34.51 19.85 28.75
N PRO A 208 34.89 18.96 27.82
CA PRO A 208 34.96 19.37 26.43
C PRO A 208 33.59 19.93 26.10
N ALA A 209 33.56 21.20 25.64
CA ALA A 209 32.33 21.82 25.18
C ALA A 209 31.67 20.81 24.24
N THR A 210 30.46 20.35 24.58
CA THR A 210 29.63 19.64 23.61
C THR A 210 29.66 20.48 22.36
N PRO A 211 30.04 19.93 21.19
CA PRO A 211 30.11 20.71 19.97
C PRO A 211 28.81 21.51 19.84
N ASP A 212 28.91 22.81 19.55
CA ASP A 212 27.76 23.70 19.35
C ASP A 212 27.04 23.27 18.07
N ILE A 213 26.29 22.17 18.15
CA ILE A 213 25.53 21.61 17.04
C ILE A 213 24.48 22.64 16.68
N ARG A 214 24.50 23.09 15.43
CA ARG A 214 23.54 24.08 14.94
C ARG A 214 22.21 23.43 14.54
N ILE A 215 21.15 24.24 14.52
CA ILE A 215 19.87 23.82 13.97
C ILE A 215 20.07 23.49 12.49
N GLY A 216 19.64 22.30 12.07
CA GLY A 216 19.79 21.81 10.71
C GLY A 216 21.19 21.25 10.36
N GLU A 217 22.17 21.34 11.26
CA GLU A 217 23.51 20.78 11.02
C GLU A 217 23.44 19.27 10.76
N GLY A 218 23.91 18.84 9.59
CA GLY A 218 23.84 17.44 9.13
C GLY A 218 22.90 17.21 7.95
N ALA A 219 22.05 18.19 7.61
CA ALA A 219 21.23 18.19 6.40
C ALA A 219 21.87 19.02 5.28
N ASP A 220 21.27 19.01 4.09
CA ASP A 220 21.64 19.91 3.00
C ASP A 220 21.30 21.38 3.35
N ARG A 221 21.93 22.35 2.66
CA ARG A 221 21.78 23.79 2.96
C ARG A 221 20.34 24.30 2.89
N TRP A 222 19.50 23.72 2.03
CA TRP A 222 18.10 24.14 1.92
C TRP A 222 17.31 23.65 3.13
N THR A 223 17.50 22.40 3.52
CA THR A 223 16.90 21.82 4.73
C THR A 223 17.41 22.49 6.01
N GLU A 224 18.70 22.83 6.11
CA GLU A 224 19.28 23.57 7.24
C GLU A 224 18.54 24.90 7.46
N ARG A 225 18.41 25.71 6.39
CA ARG A 225 17.68 26.97 6.44
C ARG A 225 16.18 26.78 6.73
N ALA A 226 15.58 25.71 6.24
CA ALA A 226 14.19 25.39 6.55
C ALA A 226 14.01 25.08 8.06
N PHE A 227 14.96 24.36 8.66
CA PHE A 227 14.96 24.02 10.09
C PHE A 227 15.15 25.25 10.96
N GLU A 228 16.09 26.13 10.61
CA GLU A 228 16.29 27.41 11.31
C GLU A 228 15.01 28.25 11.32
N ASN A 229 14.37 28.39 10.14
CA ASN A 229 13.10 29.11 10.01
C ASN A 229 12.00 28.47 10.87
N ALA A 230 11.92 27.13 10.92
CA ALA A 230 10.93 26.43 11.74
C ALA A 230 11.17 26.65 13.24
N PHE A 231 12.44 26.56 13.67
CA PHE A 231 12.84 26.80 15.05
C PHE A 231 12.50 28.22 15.52
N HIS A 232 12.85 29.25 14.73
CA HIS A 232 12.54 30.64 15.09
C HIS A 232 11.04 30.91 15.19
N ARG A 233 10.24 30.37 14.25
CA ARG A 233 8.77 30.49 14.30
C ARG A 233 8.20 29.83 15.56
N ALA A 234 8.65 28.63 15.89
CA ALA A 234 8.17 27.88 17.04
C ALA A 234 8.62 28.53 18.37
N ALA A 235 9.87 28.95 18.47
CA ALA A 235 10.41 29.65 19.65
C ALA A 235 9.67 30.97 19.91
N GLY A 236 9.33 31.73 18.86
CA GLY A 236 8.55 32.96 18.98
C GLY A 236 7.12 32.71 19.51
N ARG A 237 6.50 31.58 19.16
CA ARG A 237 5.18 31.18 19.70
C ARG A 237 5.27 30.70 21.14
N LEU A 238 6.26 29.85 21.47
CA LEU A 238 6.45 29.31 22.81
C LEU A 238 6.90 30.37 23.82
N GLY A 239 7.77 31.31 23.40
CA GLY A 239 8.25 32.39 24.26
C GLY A 239 7.13 33.32 24.74
N ARG A 240 6.08 33.52 23.92
CA ARG A 240 4.85 34.23 24.33
C ARG A 240 4.01 33.43 25.33
N ALA A 241 4.19 32.12 25.39
CA ALA A 241 3.51 31.18 26.29
C ALA A 241 4.40 30.71 27.46
N GLY A 242 5.61 31.27 27.63
CA GLY A 242 6.54 30.95 28.73
C GLY A 242 7.37 29.67 28.56
N GLY A 243 7.31 28.98 27.41
CA GLY A 243 8.05 27.74 27.15
C GLY A 243 9.37 27.94 26.40
N ARG A 244 10.25 26.92 26.42
CA ARG A 244 11.50 26.86 25.65
C ARG A 244 11.64 25.54 24.88
N LEU A 245 12.13 25.59 23.64
CA LEU A 245 12.38 24.41 22.79
C LEU A 245 13.68 23.67 23.14
N GLY A 246 14.62 24.34 23.81
CA GLY A 246 15.96 23.80 24.08
C GLY A 246 16.93 23.98 22.91
N ALA A 247 18.15 23.46 23.10
CA ALA A 247 19.20 23.41 22.08
C ALA A 247 19.11 22.12 21.25
N PRO A 248 19.78 22.00 20.10
CA PRO A 248 19.88 20.74 19.37
C PRO A 248 20.47 19.62 20.24
N ALA A 249 19.75 18.50 20.34
CA ALA A 249 20.23 17.31 21.06
C ALA A 249 21.18 16.46 20.20
N GLY A 250 21.23 16.72 18.89
CA GLY A 250 22.07 16.00 17.92
C GLY A 250 21.98 16.63 16.53
N ARG A 251 22.77 16.10 15.60
CA ARG A 251 22.74 16.49 14.18
C ARG A 251 21.42 16.08 13.52
N ALA A 252 20.97 16.85 12.54
CA ALA A 252 19.89 16.46 11.67
C ALA A 252 20.30 15.23 10.85
N TYR A 253 19.39 14.27 10.72
CA TYR A 253 19.64 13.01 9.99
C TYR A 253 18.46 12.66 9.07
N PRO A 254 18.72 11.96 7.95
CA PRO A 254 17.66 11.49 7.07
C PRO A 254 16.85 10.38 7.74
N ALA A 255 15.53 10.45 7.63
CA ALA A 255 14.61 9.43 8.13
C ALA A 255 13.42 9.30 7.18
N GLY A 256 13.24 8.13 6.57
CA GLY A 256 12.19 7.89 5.58
C GLY A 256 12.15 8.96 4.47
N PRO A 257 11.02 9.66 4.25
CA PRO A 257 10.89 10.64 3.16
C PRO A 257 11.48 12.03 3.47
N GLY A 258 12.23 12.18 4.57
CA GLY A 258 12.54 13.49 5.13
C GLY A 258 13.76 13.55 6.05
N PHE A 259 13.87 14.66 6.77
CA PHE A 259 14.92 14.91 7.76
C PHE A 259 14.32 15.16 9.14
N VAL A 260 15.08 14.83 10.18
CA VAL A 260 14.67 14.95 11.59
C VAL A 260 15.81 15.49 12.43
N GLN A 261 15.51 16.37 13.39
CA GLN A 261 16.44 16.80 14.43
C GLN A 261 15.71 16.94 15.78
N HIS A 262 16.26 16.33 16.83
CA HIS A 262 15.72 16.38 18.18
C HIS A 262 16.27 17.58 18.95
N LEU A 263 15.46 18.15 19.84
CA LEU A 263 15.83 19.26 20.71
C LEU A 263 15.82 18.82 22.18
N THR A 264 16.66 19.45 23.01
CA THR A 264 16.78 19.10 24.43
C THR A 264 15.54 19.44 25.27
N GLY A 265 14.64 20.30 24.75
CA GLY A 265 13.33 20.54 25.34
C GLY A 265 12.28 19.49 24.98
N GLY A 266 12.66 18.39 24.33
CA GLY A 266 11.79 17.28 23.93
C GLY A 266 11.02 17.51 22.64
N ALA A 267 11.09 18.70 22.04
CA ALA A 267 10.49 18.97 20.73
C ALA A 267 11.37 18.42 19.59
N VAL A 268 10.75 18.14 18.45
CA VAL A 268 11.41 17.59 17.27
C VAL A 268 11.14 18.49 16.07
N ILE A 269 12.17 18.81 15.30
CA ILE A 269 12.07 19.49 14.02
C ILE A 269 12.12 18.45 12.92
N CYS A 270 11.19 18.50 11.98
CA CYS A 270 11.18 17.59 10.83
C CYS A 270 10.73 18.28 9.54
N SER A 271 11.08 17.68 8.40
CA SER A 271 10.62 18.14 7.08
C SER A 271 10.46 16.99 6.11
N VAL A 272 9.57 17.18 5.13
CA VAL A 272 9.44 16.36 3.92
C VAL A 272 9.85 17.18 2.71
N ALA A 273 10.46 16.54 1.71
CA ALA A 273 10.74 17.18 0.43
C ALA A 273 9.50 17.89 -0.15
N GLY A 274 9.66 19.15 -0.59
CA GLY A 274 8.58 19.96 -1.15
C GLY A 274 7.58 20.52 -0.13
N LYS A 275 7.78 20.32 1.17
CA LYS A 275 6.98 20.91 2.25
C LYS A 275 7.84 21.77 3.16
N ARG A 276 7.22 22.67 3.92
CA ARG A 276 7.92 23.45 4.95
C ARG A 276 8.37 22.55 6.10
N ALA A 277 9.52 22.83 6.69
CA ALA A 277 9.92 22.23 7.96
C ALA A 277 9.00 22.71 9.10
N VAL A 278 8.73 21.83 10.05
CA VAL A 278 7.79 22.04 11.16
C VAL A 278 8.39 21.57 12.48
N VAL A 279 7.84 22.08 13.59
CA VAL A 279 8.23 21.68 14.94
C VAL A 279 7.08 21.01 15.67
N VAL A 280 7.36 19.88 16.31
CA VAL A 280 6.39 18.97 16.93
C VAL A 280 6.79 18.71 18.38
N ALA A 281 5.82 18.72 19.30
CA ALA A 281 6.05 18.40 20.71
C ALA A 281 6.42 16.92 20.89
N GLY A 282 7.30 16.62 21.86
CA GLY A 282 7.78 15.26 22.15
C GLY A 282 6.69 14.19 22.27
N PRO A 283 5.62 14.42 23.07
CA PRO A 283 4.55 13.42 23.20
C PRO A 283 3.82 13.10 21.88
N ILE A 284 3.74 14.05 20.95
CA ILE A 284 3.19 13.80 19.61
C ILE A 284 4.18 12.99 18.78
N TRP A 285 5.47 13.28 18.91
CA TRP A 285 6.52 12.54 18.23
C TRP A 285 6.59 11.09 18.70
N ASP A 286 6.42 10.84 20.00
CA ASP A 286 6.40 9.49 20.57
C ASP A 286 5.21 8.69 20.02
N ASP A 287 4.03 9.30 19.92
CA ASP A 287 2.85 8.68 19.28
C ASP A 287 3.07 8.39 17.79
N LEU A 288 3.81 9.25 17.07
CA LEU A 288 4.19 9.00 15.68
C LEU A 288 5.18 7.85 15.56
N ALA A 289 6.20 7.82 16.41
CA ALA A 289 7.23 6.78 16.43
C ALA A 289 6.66 5.39 16.77
N ALA A 290 5.54 5.36 17.50
CA ALA A 290 4.81 4.13 17.79
C ALA A 290 3.95 3.61 16.61
N LEU A 291 3.72 4.41 15.56
CA LEU A 291 2.95 3.95 14.40
C LEU A 291 3.75 2.93 13.57
N PRO A 292 3.11 1.84 13.08
CA PRO A 292 3.75 0.89 12.18
C PRO A 292 4.29 1.58 10.92
N GLY A 293 5.54 1.27 10.58
CA GLY A 293 6.20 1.77 9.38
C GLY A 293 6.57 3.26 9.42
N PHE A 294 6.41 3.97 10.54
CA PHE A 294 6.87 5.35 10.66
C PHE A 294 8.41 5.45 10.56
N PRO A 295 8.97 6.45 9.85
CA PRO A 295 8.28 7.49 9.07
C PRO A 295 8.00 7.14 7.60
N ALA A 296 8.52 6.01 7.10
CA ALA A 296 8.44 5.64 5.68
C ALA A 296 6.98 5.47 5.17
N GLY A 297 6.10 4.88 5.99
CA GLY A 297 4.69 4.69 5.69
C GLY A 297 3.86 5.94 5.94
N PRO A 298 3.52 6.26 7.21
CA PRO A 298 2.68 7.40 7.59
C PRO A 298 3.17 8.78 7.14
N GLY A 299 4.48 8.99 6.98
CA GLY A 299 5.08 10.28 6.69
C GLY A 299 5.24 11.17 7.92
N PHE A 300 5.45 12.47 7.71
CA PHE A 300 5.71 13.45 8.76
C PHE A 300 4.59 14.50 8.88
N PRO A 301 4.51 15.21 10.01
CA PRO A 301 3.63 16.36 10.17
C PRO A 301 3.85 17.47 9.14
N THR A 302 2.76 18.14 8.76
CA THR A 302 2.78 19.23 7.75
C THR A 302 2.54 20.64 8.32
N SER A 303 2.23 20.71 9.62
CA SER A 303 2.07 21.92 10.42
C SER A 303 2.81 21.82 11.75
N ASP A 304 3.12 22.97 12.35
CA ASP A 304 3.70 23.01 13.69
C ASP A 304 2.66 22.54 14.72
N HIS A 305 3.04 21.63 15.62
CA HIS A 305 2.20 21.12 16.70
C HIS A 305 2.98 21.18 18.03
N LEU A 306 2.92 22.34 18.67
CA LEU A 306 3.65 22.62 19.91
C LEU A 306 2.85 22.31 21.18
N ASP A 307 1.52 22.19 21.05
CA ASP A 307 0.64 21.76 22.12
C ASP A 307 0.60 20.23 22.17
N ALA A 308 1.14 19.66 23.24
CA ALA A 308 1.14 18.21 23.48
C ALA A 308 -0.26 17.60 23.62
N ALA A 309 -1.32 18.41 23.84
CA ALA A 309 -2.70 17.95 23.93
C ALA A 309 -3.42 17.87 22.56
N ALA A 310 -2.75 18.24 21.45
CA ALA A 310 -3.36 18.18 20.12
C ALA A 310 -3.86 16.76 19.79
N ARG A 311 -5.16 16.63 19.49
CA ARG A 311 -5.80 15.33 19.21
C ARG A 311 -5.62 14.85 17.78
N THR A 312 -5.32 15.75 16.86
CA THR A 312 -5.19 15.43 15.43
C THR A 312 -3.98 16.14 14.85
N VAL A 313 -3.18 15.41 14.08
CA VAL A 313 -2.00 15.94 13.37
C VAL A 313 -2.03 15.50 11.92
N ASP A 314 -1.93 16.45 11.00
CA ASP A 314 -1.94 16.17 9.56
C ASP A 314 -0.58 15.66 9.09
N LEU A 315 -0.57 14.48 8.48
CA LEU A 315 0.63 13.78 8.00
C LEU A 315 0.66 13.69 6.48
N ASP A 316 1.87 13.77 5.91
CA ASP A 316 2.12 13.60 4.47
C ASP A 316 3.58 13.18 4.21
N GLY A 317 3.88 12.84 2.95
CA GLY A 317 5.25 12.56 2.49
C GLY A 317 5.69 11.11 2.53
N GLY A 318 5.06 10.27 3.36
CA GLY A 318 5.32 8.83 3.36
C GLY A 318 4.61 8.10 2.22
N THR A 319 4.88 6.80 2.07
CA THR A 319 4.27 5.94 1.04
C THR A 319 2.75 5.83 1.21
N TRP A 320 2.24 6.05 2.43
CA TRP A 320 0.80 6.06 2.73
C TRP A 320 0.11 7.36 2.31
N ARG A 321 0.90 8.37 1.90
CA ARG A 321 0.47 9.74 1.54
C ARG A 321 -0.36 10.40 2.65
N MET A 322 -1.21 11.36 2.27
CA MET A 322 -1.99 12.17 3.20
C MET A 322 -2.82 11.34 4.19
N GLY A 323 -2.62 11.62 5.47
CA GLY A 323 -3.34 11.01 6.58
C GLY A 323 -3.44 11.94 7.78
N ILE A 324 -4.02 11.43 8.86
CA ILE A 324 -4.20 12.12 10.12
C ILE A 324 -3.76 11.17 11.23
N LEU A 325 -2.82 11.59 12.06
CA LEU A 325 -2.62 10.96 13.36
C LEU A 325 -3.77 11.39 14.25
N HIS A 326 -4.59 10.43 14.67
CA HIS A 326 -5.64 10.62 15.67
C HIS A 326 -5.15 10.12 17.02
N ARG A 327 -5.12 11.02 18.00
CA ARG A 327 -4.64 10.79 19.36
C ARG A 327 -5.83 10.87 20.31
N ASP A 328 -6.05 9.80 21.05
CA ASP A 328 -7.01 9.77 22.14
C ASP A 328 -6.28 9.36 23.43
N PRO A 329 -6.07 10.30 24.38
CA PRO A 329 -5.42 10.01 25.65
C PRO A 329 -6.14 8.93 26.48
N ALA A 330 -7.45 8.75 26.28
CA ALA A 330 -8.25 7.78 27.02
C ALA A 330 -8.25 6.37 26.40
N SER A 331 -7.86 6.24 25.12
CA SER A 331 -7.99 4.97 24.37
C SER A 331 -6.74 4.63 23.55
N GLN A 332 -5.54 4.93 24.08
CA GLN A 332 -4.26 4.56 23.48
C GLN A 332 -4.25 3.12 22.95
N PRO A 333 -3.55 2.84 21.84
CA PRO A 333 -2.57 3.70 21.16
C PRO A 333 -3.16 4.75 20.21
N ALA A 334 -2.34 5.76 19.85
CA ALA A 334 -2.63 6.68 18.75
C ALA A 334 -2.69 5.95 17.41
N ARG A 335 -3.43 6.48 16.44
CA ARG A 335 -3.77 5.76 15.20
C ARG A 335 -3.61 6.65 13.99
N TRP A 336 -3.23 6.04 12.87
CA TRP A 336 -3.22 6.72 11.58
C TRP A 336 -4.56 6.50 10.86
N LEU A 337 -5.16 7.57 10.35
CA LEU A 337 -6.38 7.54 9.55
C LEU A 337 -6.12 8.15 8.16
N PRO A 338 -6.51 7.49 7.06
CA PRO A 338 -6.32 8.06 5.73
C PRO A 338 -7.23 9.27 5.51
N LYS A 339 -6.70 10.30 4.83
CA LYS A 339 -7.57 11.30 4.19
C LYS A 339 -8.15 10.70 2.91
N SER A 340 -9.48 10.71 2.81
CA SER A 340 -10.18 10.08 1.69
C SER A 340 -9.76 10.67 0.35
N ARG A 341 -9.49 9.80 -0.63
CA ARG A 341 -9.04 10.19 -1.99
C ARG A 341 -9.29 9.09 -3.01
N LEU A 342 -9.41 9.47 -4.27
CA LEU A 342 -9.34 8.52 -5.38
C LEU A 342 -7.88 8.12 -5.64
N SER A 343 -7.64 6.83 -5.85
CA SER A 343 -6.33 6.29 -6.21
C SER A 343 -6.30 5.91 -7.70
N GLY A 344 -5.15 6.12 -8.35
CA GLY A 344 -4.91 5.73 -9.75
C GLY A 344 -4.48 4.27 -9.92
N ASN A 345 -4.21 3.54 -8.83
CA ASN A 345 -3.65 2.18 -8.83
C ASN A 345 -4.71 1.07 -8.98
N ALA A 346 -5.86 1.36 -9.59
CA ALA A 346 -7.02 0.46 -9.64
C ALA A 346 -6.78 -0.74 -10.58
N ARG A 347 -5.98 -1.74 -10.16
CA ARG A 347 -5.75 -2.98 -10.93
C ARG A 347 -5.55 -4.26 -10.11
N GLU A 348 -5.29 -4.22 -8.80
CA GLU A 348 -5.07 -5.45 -8.01
C GLU A 348 -6.37 -6.24 -7.75
N ALA A 349 -7.48 -5.59 -7.43
CA ALA A 349 -8.76 -6.26 -7.12
C ALA A 349 -9.55 -6.72 -8.37
N LEU A 350 -9.12 -6.34 -9.57
CA LEU A 350 -9.63 -6.88 -10.84
C LEU A 350 -9.37 -8.40 -10.99
N ARG A 351 -8.41 -8.95 -10.22
CA ARG A 351 -8.03 -10.37 -10.23
C ARG A 351 -8.98 -11.30 -9.45
N LEU A 352 -9.89 -10.77 -8.61
CA LEU A 352 -10.82 -11.64 -7.89
C LEU A 352 -11.92 -12.14 -8.83
N PRO A 353 -12.09 -13.47 -8.98
CA PRO A 353 -13.14 -14.03 -9.82
C PRO A 353 -14.51 -13.61 -9.30
N VAL A 354 -15.37 -13.16 -10.22
CA VAL A 354 -16.80 -12.93 -9.92
C VAL A 354 -17.46 -14.25 -9.54
N ALA A 355 -18.47 -14.18 -8.69
CA ALA A 355 -19.11 -15.35 -8.09
C ALA A 355 -19.83 -16.31 -9.06
N GLY A 356 -20.00 -15.90 -10.31
CA GLY A 356 -20.59 -16.65 -11.41
C GLY A 356 -21.03 -15.72 -12.55
N PRO A 357 -21.65 -16.25 -13.61
CA PRO A 357 -22.16 -15.45 -14.74
C PRO A 357 -23.28 -14.51 -14.28
N ALA A 358 -23.35 -13.33 -14.89
CA ALA A 358 -24.37 -12.31 -14.68
C ALA A 358 -24.28 -11.24 -15.78
N ASP A 359 -25.41 -10.69 -16.22
CA ASP A 359 -25.43 -9.63 -17.24
C ASP A 359 -24.86 -8.31 -16.69
N LEU A 360 -25.03 -8.07 -15.39
CA LEU A 360 -24.45 -6.93 -14.67
C LEU A 360 -23.89 -7.38 -13.33
N THR A 361 -22.68 -6.95 -13.02
CA THR A 361 -22.03 -7.07 -11.72
C THR A 361 -21.62 -5.70 -11.20
N VAL A 362 -22.06 -5.36 -9.98
CA VAL A 362 -21.67 -4.15 -9.25
C VAL A 362 -21.07 -4.59 -7.93
N ARG A 363 -19.79 -4.32 -7.66
CA ARG A 363 -19.14 -4.79 -6.44
C ARG A 363 -18.24 -3.77 -5.77
N ALA A 364 -18.06 -3.93 -4.47
CA ALA A 364 -17.06 -3.24 -3.67
C ALA A 364 -16.08 -4.27 -3.09
N VAL A 365 -14.79 -4.08 -3.35
CA VAL A 365 -13.72 -4.94 -2.84
C VAL A 365 -12.89 -4.13 -1.85
N ALA A 366 -13.02 -4.46 -0.56
CA ALA A 366 -12.25 -3.81 0.50
C ALA A 366 -10.97 -4.59 0.79
N THR A 367 -9.83 -3.90 0.83
CA THR A 367 -8.55 -4.42 1.31
C THR A 367 -8.23 -3.77 2.65
N LEU A 368 -8.12 -4.61 3.67
CA LEU A 368 -8.02 -4.22 5.08
C LEU A 368 -6.66 -4.69 5.64
N PRO A 369 -5.61 -3.84 5.55
CA PRO A 369 -4.25 -4.19 5.94
C PRO A 369 -4.08 -4.06 7.45
N TRP A 370 -4.80 -4.88 8.22
CA TRP A 370 -4.67 -4.92 9.66
C TRP A 370 -3.42 -5.66 10.11
N GLN A 371 -2.86 -5.21 11.23
CA GLN A 371 -1.88 -5.97 11.98
C GLN A 371 -2.61 -7.02 12.82
N PHE A 372 -2.13 -8.26 12.75
CA PHE A 372 -2.56 -9.37 13.59
C PHE A 372 -1.37 -9.90 14.37
N ASP A 373 -1.61 -10.31 15.61
CA ASP A 373 -0.58 -10.93 16.46
C ASP A 373 -0.38 -12.41 16.09
N ASP A 374 -1.45 -13.07 15.62
CA ASP A 374 -1.48 -14.47 15.21
C ASP A 374 -2.09 -14.63 13.79
N ASP A 375 -1.94 -15.83 13.22
CA ASP A 375 -2.60 -16.19 11.95
C ASP A 375 -4.12 -16.05 12.07
N VAL A 376 -4.72 -15.31 11.14
CA VAL A 376 -6.17 -15.12 11.10
C VAL A 376 -6.84 -16.33 10.49
N VAL A 377 -7.79 -16.93 11.22
CA VAL A 377 -8.56 -18.09 10.76
C VAL A 377 -10.06 -17.85 10.91
N ILE A 378 -10.84 -18.30 9.93
CA ILE A 378 -12.31 -18.26 10.00
C ILE A 378 -12.82 -19.47 10.79
N THR A 379 -12.92 -19.28 12.10
CA THR A 379 -13.44 -20.29 13.05
C THR A 379 -14.96 -20.48 12.90
N PRO A 380 -15.55 -21.56 13.46
CA PRO A 380 -17.00 -21.73 13.51
C PRO A 380 -17.72 -20.53 14.15
N GLN A 381 -17.19 -20.00 15.25
CA GLN A 381 -17.75 -18.82 15.92
C GLN A 381 -17.75 -17.57 15.02
N VAL A 382 -16.65 -17.32 14.30
CA VAL A 382 -16.59 -16.21 13.33
C VAL A 382 -17.65 -16.40 12.24
N ARG A 383 -17.89 -17.63 11.78
CA ARG A 383 -18.95 -17.91 10.79
C ARG A 383 -20.34 -17.61 11.32
N GLU A 384 -20.64 -18.02 12.56
CA GLU A 384 -21.91 -17.70 13.22
C GLU A 384 -22.12 -16.19 13.34
N LEU A 385 -21.07 -15.43 13.69
CA LEU A 385 -21.13 -13.97 13.76
C LEU A 385 -21.39 -13.33 12.38
N ILE A 386 -20.74 -13.84 11.32
CA ILE A 386 -21.01 -13.37 9.94
C ILE A 386 -22.45 -13.68 9.54
N GLU A 387 -22.92 -14.90 9.80
CA GLU A 387 -24.28 -15.35 9.47
C GLU A 387 -25.35 -14.56 10.23
N ALA A 388 -25.06 -14.14 11.47
CA ALA A 388 -25.92 -13.27 12.25
C ALA A 388 -25.92 -11.81 11.76
N ALA A 389 -24.79 -11.29 11.27
CA ALA A 389 -24.65 -9.89 10.86
C ALA A 389 -25.13 -9.60 9.43
N LEU A 390 -25.00 -10.57 8.52
CA LEU A 390 -25.35 -10.40 7.10
C LEU A 390 -26.82 -10.03 6.83
N PRO A 391 -27.83 -10.55 7.56
CA PRO A 391 -29.23 -10.14 7.37
C PRO A 391 -29.49 -8.64 7.55
N ASP A 392 -28.75 -7.99 8.46
CA ASP A 392 -28.87 -6.55 8.76
C ASP A 392 -27.98 -5.68 7.85
N ALA A 393 -27.24 -6.30 6.92
CA ALA A 393 -26.41 -5.57 5.99
C ALA A 393 -27.28 -4.72 5.04
N PRO A 394 -26.91 -3.46 4.71
CA PRO A 394 -27.72 -2.60 3.85
C PRO A 394 -27.97 -3.18 2.45
N ILE A 395 -27.07 -4.03 1.97
CA ILE A 395 -27.22 -4.74 0.70
C ILE A 395 -28.45 -5.67 0.74
N SER A 396 -28.71 -6.32 1.87
CA SER A 396 -29.84 -7.24 2.07
C SER A 396 -31.19 -6.54 2.06
N THR A 397 -31.25 -5.27 2.46
CA THR A 397 -32.45 -4.44 2.32
C THR A 397 -32.62 -3.89 0.90
N LEU A 398 -31.50 -3.56 0.23
CA LEU A 398 -31.52 -2.90 -1.08
C LEU A 398 -31.98 -3.84 -2.20
N LEU A 399 -31.54 -5.10 -2.21
CA LEU A 399 -31.88 -6.06 -3.28
C LEU A 399 -33.40 -6.29 -3.44
N PRO A 400 -34.15 -6.61 -2.36
CA PRO A 400 -35.60 -6.73 -2.44
C PRO A 400 -36.27 -5.42 -2.87
N ALA A 401 -35.79 -4.29 -2.39
CA ALA A 401 -36.32 -2.98 -2.76
C ALA A 401 -36.17 -2.71 -4.28
N LEU A 402 -35.02 -3.03 -4.87
CA LEU A 402 -34.79 -2.90 -6.32
C LEU A 402 -35.73 -3.79 -7.13
N SER A 403 -36.02 -5.00 -6.65
CA SER A 403 -36.98 -5.92 -7.30
C SER A 403 -38.42 -5.42 -7.18
N LEU A 404 -38.81 -4.89 -6.02
CA LEU A 404 -40.13 -4.30 -5.79
C LEU A 404 -40.37 -3.06 -6.66
N LEU A 405 -39.38 -2.17 -6.78
CA LEU A 405 -39.44 -0.99 -7.67
C LEU A 405 -39.71 -1.37 -9.12
N ARG A 406 -39.14 -2.50 -9.55
CA ARG A 406 -39.32 -3.07 -10.90
C ARG A 406 -40.56 -3.95 -11.03
N ARG A 407 -41.37 -4.05 -9.97
CA ARG A 407 -42.57 -4.90 -9.84
C ARG A 407 -42.30 -6.39 -10.16
N ALA A 408 -41.07 -6.84 -9.93
CA ALA A 408 -40.70 -8.24 -10.06
C ALA A 408 -41.14 -8.99 -8.81
N ARG A 409 -41.90 -10.08 -8.96
CA ARG A 409 -42.24 -10.96 -7.84
C ARG A 409 -41.05 -11.89 -7.60
N THR A 410 -40.43 -11.82 -6.43
CA THR A 410 -39.32 -12.69 -6.05
C THR A 410 -39.66 -13.48 -4.79
N ALA A 411 -39.19 -14.72 -4.70
CA ALA A 411 -39.30 -15.48 -3.46
C ALA A 411 -38.47 -14.81 -2.35
N PRO A 412 -38.88 -14.92 -1.06
CA PRO A 412 -38.05 -14.48 0.04
C PRO A 412 -36.72 -15.23 0.03
N ALA A 413 -35.63 -14.50 0.27
CA ALA A 413 -34.28 -15.05 0.30
C ALA A 413 -33.65 -14.84 1.68
N ARG A 414 -32.73 -15.74 2.02
CA ARG A 414 -31.83 -15.65 3.17
C ARG A 414 -30.40 -15.79 2.69
N TRP A 415 -29.46 -15.38 3.52
CA TRP A 415 -28.06 -15.69 3.27
C TRP A 415 -27.82 -17.18 3.48
N GLU A 416 -27.15 -17.79 2.52
CA GLU A 416 -26.75 -19.20 2.55
C GLU A 416 -25.25 -19.29 2.34
N ARG A 417 -24.60 -20.13 3.13
CA ARG A 417 -23.16 -20.39 2.99
C ARG A 417 -22.92 -21.27 1.75
N ALA A 418 -21.99 -20.85 0.90
CA ALA A 418 -21.58 -21.67 -0.24
C ALA A 418 -20.78 -22.90 0.22
N SER A 419 -20.93 -24.00 -0.51
CA SER A 419 -20.07 -25.18 -0.35
C SER A 419 -18.67 -24.88 -0.88
N GLY A 420 -17.64 -25.08 -0.06
CA GLY A 420 -16.24 -24.84 -0.44
C GLY A 420 -15.32 -24.46 0.72
N ARG A 421 -14.03 -24.27 0.39
CA ARG A 421 -13.00 -23.81 1.34
C ARG A 421 -13.07 -22.30 1.61
N ASP A 422 -13.56 -21.53 0.62
CA ASP A 422 -13.68 -20.07 0.74
C ASP A 422 -14.87 -19.70 1.65
N ALA A 423 -14.69 -18.68 2.49
CA ALA A 423 -15.78 -18.10 3.26
C ALA A 423 -16.64 -17.22 2.33
N ARG A 424 -17.60 -17.86 1.68
CA ARG A 424 -18.55 -17.25 0.76
C ARG A 424 -19.98 -17.45 1.25
N TYR A 425 -20.76 -16.38 1.13
CA TYR A 425 -22.17 -16.33 1.47
C TYR A 425 -22.95 -15.73 0.30
N ASP A 426 -24.07 -16.34 -0.04
CA ASP A 426 -24.91 -15.95 -1.17
C ASP A 426 -26.32 -15.61 -0.68
N TYR A 427 -26.85 -14.49 -1.16
CA TYR A 427 -28.24 -14.05 -0.95
C TYR A 427 -28.91 -13.97 -2.32
N SER A 428 -29.74 -14.94 -2.67
CA SER A 428 -30.27 -15.11 -4.03
C SER A 428 -31.78 -14.93 -4.10
N LEU A 429 -32.25 -13.88 -4.77
CA LEU A 429 -33.65 -13.68 -5.11
C LEU A 429 -33.99 -14.42 -6.40
N ARG A 430 -34.88 -15.40 -6.29
CA ARG A 430 -35.28 -16.31 -7.38
C ARG A 430 -36.69 -16.00 -7.88
N ASN A 431 -36.97 -16.42 -9.11
CA ASN A 431 -38.33 -16.40 -9.66
C ASN A 431 -39.24 -17.38 -8.87
N PRO A 432 -40.42 -16.94 -8.37
CA PRO A 432 -41.38 -17.79 -7.68
C PRO A 432 -41.92 -18.97 -8.50
N ALA A 433 -41.93 -18.86 -9.83
CA ALA A 433 -42.38 -19.93 -10.73
C ALA A 433 -41.37 -21.10 -10.85
N GLY A 434 -40.24 -21.03 -10.14
CA GLY A 434 -39.09 -21.92 -10.31
C GLY A 434 -38.17 -21.42 -11.42
N GLY A 435 -36.85 -21.55 -11.24
CA GLY A 435 -35.86 -21.17 -12.25
C GLY A 435 -34.63 -20.42 -11.72
N ASP A 436 -33.90 -19.82 -12.67
CA ASP A 436 -32.63 -19.12 -12.48
C ASP A 436 -32.72 -17.95 -11.48
N THR A 437 -31.57 -17.60 -10.92
CA THR A 437 -31.46 -16.49 -9.95
C THR A 437 -31.56 -15.16 -10.69
N ALA A 438 -32.58 -14.37 -10.38
CA ALA A 438 -32.80 -13.06 -10.98
C ALA A 438 -31.77 -12.05 -10.49
N VAL A 439 -31.59 -11.98 -9.17
CA VAL A 439 -30.67 -11.06 -8.52
C VAL A 439 -29.99 -11.78 -7.37
N ARG A 440 -28.67 -11.60 -7.20
CA ARG A 440 -27.94 -12.12 -6.04
C ARG A 440 -26.99 -11.09 -5.45
N ALA A 441 -26.81 -11.17 -4.14
CA ALA A 441 -25.68 -10.58 -3.45
C ALA A 441 -24.72 -11.68 -3.00
N VAL A 442 -23.42 -11.43 -3.07
CA VAL A 442 -22.38 -12.38 -2.65
C VAL A 442 -21.40 -11.65 -1.74
N ALA A 443 -21.17 -12.18 -0.55
CA ALA A 443 -20.11 -11.75 0.34
C ALA A 443 -19.01 -12.82 0.37
N ARG A 444 -17.77 -12.42 0.05
CA ARG A 444 -16.60 -13.31 0.05
C ARG A 444 -15.50 -12.70 0.89
N ILE A 445 -14.93 -13.52 1.79
CA ILE A 445 -13.81 -13.16 2.64
C ILE A 445 -12.60 -13.96 2.20
N LEU A 446 -11.49 -13.26 1.94
CA LEU A 446 -10.17 -13.84 1.73
C LEU A 446 -9.26 -13.39 2.87
N LEU A 447 -8.64 -14.35 3.55
CA LEU A 447 -7.65 -14.09 4.58
C LEU A 447 -6.26 -13.87 3.95
N PRO A 448 -5.33 -13.22 4.66
CA PRO A 448 -3.94 -13.13 4.23
C PRO A 448 -3.37 -14.51 3.89
N GLY A 449 -2.66 -14.62 2.76
CA GLY A 449 -2.09 -15.87 2.25
C GLY A 449 -1.63 -15.72 0.79
N ASP A 450 -1.57 -16.82 0.04
CA ASP A 450 -1.03 -16.84 -1.33
C ASP A 450 -1.73 -15.89 -2.31
N ARG A 451 -3.02 -15.61 -2.08
CA ARG A 451 -3.85 -14.80 -2.99
C ARG A 451 -3.94 -13.33 -2.62
N THR A 452 -3.84 -13.01 -1.34
CA THR A 452 -4.04 -11.65 -0.83
C THR A 452 -3.13 -11.41 0.35
N ALA A 453 -2.49 -10.25 0.39
CA ALA A 453 -1.56 -9.87 1.46
C ALA A 453 -2.20 -9.36 2.74
N ALA A 454 -3.49 -9.09 2.67
CA ALA A 454 -4.31 -8.46 3.69
C ALA A 454 -5.71 -9.08 3.63
N VAL A 455 -6.48 -8.93 4.70
CA VAL A 455 -7.88 -9.35 4.69
C VAL A 455 -8.60 -8.61 3.57
N THR A 456 -9.21 -9.36 2.66
CA THR A 456 -9.93 -8.82 1.52
C THR A 456 -11.36 -9.28 1.56
N VAL A 457 -12.30 -8.34 1.51
CA VAL A 457 -13.74 -8.64 1.51
C VAL A 457 -14.36 -8.10 0.24
N SER A 458 -14.94 -8.99 -0.56
CA SER A 458 -15.71 -8.64 -1.76
C SER A 458 -17.19 -8.73 -1.43
N VAL A 459 -17.95 -7.67 -1.70
CA VAL A 459 -19.41 -7.70 -1.68
C VAL A 459 -19.91 -7.32 -3.06
N GLU A 460 -20.59 -8.26 -3.69
CA GLU A 460 -21.00 -8.21 -5.09
C GLU A 460 -22.52 -8.21 -5.18
N PHE A 461 -23.09 -7.36 -6.02
CA PHE A 461 -24.44 -7.46 -6.56
C PHE A 461 -24.35 -7.97 -7.99
N GLN A 462 -25.20 -8.93 -8.33
CA GLN A 462 -25.29 -9.47 -9.67
C GLN A 462 -26.74 -9.60 -10.11
N ALA A 463 -27.01 -9.24 -11.37
CA ALA A 463 -28.32 -9.33 -11.97
C ALA A 463 -28.27 -10.14 -13.26
N ASN A 464 -29.23 -11.05 -13.42
CA ASN A 464 -29.55 -11.73 -14.67
C ASN A 464 -30.91 -11.19 -15.14
N PHE A 465 -30.89 -10.33 -16.15
CA PHE A 465 -32.03 -9.58 -16.65
C PHE A 465 -33.06 -10.47 -17.33
N ALA A 466 -32.66 -11.58 -17.95
CA ALA A 466 -33.60 -12.56 -18.50
C ALA A 466 -34.41 -13.24 -17.38
N ALA A 467 -33.73 -13.72 -16.34
CA ALA A 467 -34.37 -14.30 -15.16
C ALA A 467 -35.18 -13.25 -14.38
N TRP A 468 -34.70 -12.01 -14.31
CA TRP A 468 -35.41 -10.91 -13.64
C TRP A 468 -36.64 -10.45 -14.42
N ALA A 469 -36.60 -10.49 -15.75
CA ALA A 469 -37.75 -10.20 -16.60
C ALA A 469 -38.83 -11.30 -16.50
N SER A 470 -38.44 -12.57 -16.42
CA SER A 470 -39.41 -13.67 -16.28
C SER A 470 -40.22 -13.60 -14.96
N ALA A 471 -39.70 -12.90 -13.95
CA ALA A 471 -40.39 -12.63 -12.68
C ALA A 471 -41.49 -11.54 -12.78
N ARG A 472 -41.75 -10.99 -13.98
CA ARG A 472 -42.76 -9.96 -14.27
C ARG A 472 -43.40 -10.16 -15.67
N PRO A 473 -44.60 -10.77 -15.76
CA PRO A 473 -45.24 -11.01 -17.06
C PRO A 473 -45.56 -9.69 -17.80
N GLY A 474 -45.17 -9.58 -19.08
CA GLY A 474 -45.69 -8.59 -20.04
C GLY A 474 -45.04 -7.19 -20.09
N ARG A 475 -43.78 -7.01 -19.68
CA ARG A 475 -43.10 -5.69 -19.69
C ARG A 475 -41.74 -5.68 -20.38
N ASN A 476 -41.36 -4.52 -20.93
CA ASN A 476 -40.11 -4.28 -21.66
C ASN A 476 -38.86 -4.39 -20.75
N THR A 477 -37.78 -5.00 -21.23
CA THR A 477 -36.50 -5.18 -20.51
C THR A 477 -35.81 -3.86 -20.15
N ALA A 478 -36.04 -2.78 -20.91
CA ALA A 478 -35.49 -1.45 -20.62
C ALA A 478 -35.84 -0.92 -19.20
N ASP A 479 -36.99 -1.33 -18.66
CA ASP A 479 -37.46 -0.99 -17.30
C ASP A 479 -36.67 -1.69 -16.18
N LEU A 480 -35.74 -2.60 -16.51
CA LEU A 480 -34.89 -3.28 -15.53
C LEU A 480 -33.54 -2.62 -15.34
N ARG A 481 -33.12 -1.74 -16.26
CA ARG A 481 -31.79 -1.12 -16.24
C ARG A 481 -31.50 -0.53 -14.87
N ILE A 482 -30.27 -0.70 -14.40
CA ILE A 482 -29.82 -0.10 -13.14
C ILE A 482 -29.38 1.33 -13.42
N THR A 483 -30.00 2.30 -12.78
CA THR A 483 -29.66 3.71 -12.93
C THR A 483 -28.32 4.04 -12.28
N ALA A 484 -27.66 5.12 -12.71
CA ALA A 484 -26.45 5.63 -12.06
C ALA A 484 -26.61 5.82 -10.54
N ASN A 485 -27.77 6.32 -10.09
CA ASN A 485 -28.09 6.48 -8.67
C ASN A 485 -28.19 5.14 -7.92
N GLU A 486 -28.74 4.11 -8.56
CA GLU A 486 -28.79 2.77 -7.99
C GLU A 486 -27.40 2.11 -7.95
N ILE A 487 -26.54 2.34 -8.94
CA ILE A 487 -25.12 1.91 -8.88
C ILE A 487 -24.43 2.53 -7.66
N VAL A 488 -24.58 3.84 -7.45
CA VAL A 488 -24.04 4.52 -6.27
C VAL A 488 -24.60 3.94 -4.97
N ALA A 489 -25.91 3.64 -4.91
CA ALA A 489 -26.53 3.02 -3.74
C ALA A 489 -25.99 1.61 -3.48
N LEU A 490 -25.83 0.79 -4.53
CA LEU A 490 -25.28 -0.57 -4.47
C LEU A 490 -23.82 -0.53 -3.99
N TRP A 491 -22.97 0.33 -4.55
CA TRP A 491 -21.61 0.53 -4.06
C TRP A 491 -21.57 1.02 -2.62
N THR A 492 -22.44 1.95 -2.23
CA THR A 492 -22.48 2.46 -0.85
C THR A 492 -22.83 1.34 0.14
N ALA A 493 -23.80 0.50 -0.21
CA ALA A 493 -24.22 -0.65 0.59
C ALA A 493 -23.12 -1.72 0.64
N ALA A 494 -22.59 -2.12 -0.52
CA ALA A 494 -21.52 -3.11 -0.64
C ALA A 494 -20.26 -2.68 0.10
N TRP A 495 -19.86 -1.40 -0.02
CA TRP A 495 -18.74 -0.83 0.73
C TRP A 495 -18.97 -0.95 2.23
N HIS A 496 -20.15 -0.57 2.74
CA HIS A 496 -20.44 -0.73 4.17
C HIS A 496 -20.25 -2.17 4.64
N THR A 497 -20.84 -3.10 3.89
CA THR A 497 -20.82 -4.51 4.22
C THR A 497 -19.39 -5.05 4.19
N ALA A 498 -18.60 -4.64 3.19
CA ALA A 498 -17.23 -5.08 2.99
C ALA A 498 -16.21 -4.49 3.99
N THR A 499 -16.52 -3.35 4.61
CA THR A 499 -15.58 -2.66 5.53
C THR A 499 -15.98 -2.73 6.99
N VAL A 500 -17.27 -2.85 7.30
CA VAL A 500 -17.78 -2.79 8.69
C VAL A 500 -18.54 -4.06 9.07
N VAL A 501 -19.56 -4.46 8.30
CA VAL A 501 -20.47 -5.55 8.71
C VAL A 501 -19.75 -6.90 8.75
N VAL A 502 -19.20 -7.32 7.62
CA VAL A 502 -18.49 -8.61 7.53
C VAL A 502 -17.19 -8.59 8.34
N PRO A 503 -16.35 -7.53 8.25
CA PRO A 503 -15.12 -7.50 9.03
C PRO A 503 -15.32 -7.35 10.54
N GLY A 504 -16.45 -6.81 11.00
CA GLY A 504 -16.80 -6.74 12.43
C GLY A 504 -16.93 -8.12 13.10
N ALA A 505 -17.18 -9.17 12.32
CA ALA A 505 -17.17 -10.54 12.80
C ALA A 505 -15.76 -11.15 12.90
N LEU A 506 -14.78 -10.59 12.18
CA LEU A 506 -13.37 -10.98 12.25
C LEU A 506 -12.63 -10.20 13.32
N VAL A 507 -12.96 -8.91 13.47
CA VAL A 507 -12.30 -7.98 14.38
C VAL A 507 -13.38 -7.19 15.13
N PRO A 508 -13.47 -7.28 16.47
CA PRO A 508 -14.55 -6.66 17.25
C PRO A 508 -14.68 -5.14 17.09
N ASP A 509 -13.60 -4.43 16.75
CA ASP A 509 -13.60 -3.00 16.43
C ASP A 509 -12.73 -2.75 15.18
N PRO A 510 -13.28 -2.96 13.97
CA PRO A 510 -12.52 -2.93 12.73
C PRO A 510 -11.96 -1.53 12.42
N GLU A 511 -12.61 -0.47 12.95
CA GLU A 511 -12.20 0.92 12.74
C GLU A 511 -11.00 1.31 13.61
N ARG A 512 -10.82 0.62 14.73
CA ARG A 512 -9.74 0.86 15.69
C ARG A 512 -8.54 -0.05 15.50
N ALA A 513 -8.65 -1.11 14.72
CA ALA A 513 -7.52 -2.01 14.47
C ALA A 513 -6.32 -1.28 13.86
N THR A 514 -5.12 -1.69 14.29
CA THR A 514 -3.85 -1.12 13.82
C THR A 514 -3.65 -1.42 12.34
N LEU A 515 -3.29 -0.41 11.56
CA LEU A 515 -3.11 -0.50 10.11
C LEU A 515 -1.62 -0.62 9.74
N LEU A 516 -1.32 -1.49 8.79
CA LEU A 516 0.01 -1.67 8.17
C LEU A 516 0.14 -0.98 6.81
N ALA A 517 -0.98 -0.50 6.25
CA ALA A 517 -1.05 0.29 5.02
C ALA A 517 -2.39 1.05 4.96
N PRO A 518 -2.60 1.96 3.99
CA PRO A 518 -3.89 2.62 3.81
C PRO A 518 -4.97 1.61 3.37
N PRO A 519 -6.11 1.52 4.06
CA PRO A 519 -7.23 0.72 3.60
C PRO A 519 -7.83 1.29 2.31
N THR A 520 -8.20 0.39 1.40
CA THR A 520 -8.73 0.74 0.08
C THR A 520 -10.03 0.01 -0.19
N VAL A 521 -10.92 0.65 -0.94
CA VAL A 521 -12.11 0.02 -1.50
C VAL A 521 -12.14 0.24 -3.00
N GLU A 522 -12.10 -0.84 -3.76
CA GLU A 522 -12.27 -0.79 -5.22
C GLU A 522 -13.75 -0.97 -5.57
N LEU A 523 -14.30 0.05 -6.21
CA LEU A 523 -15.68 0.10 -6.67
C LEU A 523 -15.71 -0.28 -8.15
N GLN A 524 -16.40 -1.35 -8.48
CA GLN A 524 -16.41 -1.93 -9.83
C GLN A 524 -17.82 -2.07 -10.38
N VAL A 525 -17.95 -1.82 -11.68
CA VAL A 525 -19.15 -2.11 -12.48
C VAL A 525 -18.68 -2.88 -13.71
N LYS A 526 -19.36 -3.98 -14.03
CA LYS A 526 -19.08 -4.82 -15.19
C LYS A 526 -20.38 -5.33 -15.81
N ALA A 527 -20.53 -5.16 -17.11
CA ALA A 527 -21.58 -5.74 -17.93
C ALA A 527 -21.03 -6.92 -18.74
N ASP A 528 -21.85 -7.96 -18.92
CA ASP A 528 -21.58 -9.01 -19.89
C ASP A 528 -22.16 -8.58 -21.24
N GLY A 529 -21.34 -7.89 -22.03
CA GLY A 529 -21.75 -7.23 -23.27
C GLY A 529 -21.78 -5.70 -23.15
N SER A 530 -22.89 -5.07 -23.53
CA SER A 530 -22.98 -3.60 -23.62
C SER A 530 -23.48 -2.98 -22.31
N LEU A 531 -22.69 -2.09 -21.70
CA LEU A 531 -23.05 -1.41 -20.46
C LEU A 531 -24.37 -0.60 -20.58
N PRO A 532 -24.62 0.18 -21.64
CA PRO A 532 -25.90 0.87 -21.84
C PRO A 532 -27.14 -0.03 -21.94
N ALA A 533 -26.98 -1.31 -22.27
CA ALA A 533 -28.10 -2.25 -22.32
C ALA A 533 -28.61 -2.65 -20.92
N VAL A 534 -27.73 -2.61 -19.91
CA VAL A 534 -28.03 -3.06 -18.53
C VAL A 534 -28.00 -1.92 -17.51
N ALA A 535 -27.37 -0.79 -17.85
CA ALA A 535 -27.28 0.39 -16.99
C ALA A 535 -27.80 1.65 -17.68
N ASP A 536 -28.55 2.46 -16.94
CA ASP A 536 -29.00 3.78 -17.38
C ASP A 536 -28.07 4.87 -16.81
N LEU A 537 -27.22 5.41 -17.69
CA LEU A 537 -26.23 6.43 -17.40
C LEU A 537 -26.64 7.82 -17.91
N SER A 538 -27.92 8.00 -18.32
CA SER A 538 -28.43 9.27 -18.86
C SER A 538 -28.29 10.46 -17.90
N ALA A 539 -28.13 10.21 -16.59
CA ALA A 539 -27.82 11.22 -15.59
C ALA A 539 -26.52 12.00 -15.89
N PHE A 540 -25.62 11.45 -16.71
CA PHE A 540 -24.36 12.08 -17.13
C PHE A 540 -24.43 12.74 -18.52
N GLY A 541 -25.61 12.80 -19.15
CA GLY A 541 -25.78 13.33 -20.50
C GLY A 541 -25.51 12.30 -21.60
N GLU A 542 -25.11 12.77 -22.78
CA GLU A 542 -24.74 11.92 -23.91
C GLU A 542 -23.24 11.59 -23.89
N ALA A 543 -22.91 10.33 -24.16
CA ALA A 543 -21.52 9.91 -24.29
C ALA A 543 -21.00 10.19 -25.70
N ALA A 544 -19.76 10.69 -25.81
CA ALA A 544 -19.07 10.90 -27.09
C ALA A 544 -18.68 9.59 -27.82
N GLY A 545 -19.09 8.42 -27.30
CA GLY A 545 -18.82 7.09 -27.83
C GLY A 545 -19.57 6.02 -27.03
N GLN A 546 -19.30 4.74 -27.32
CA GLN A 546 -19.88 3.65 -26.53
C GLN A 546 -19.10 3.47 -25.22
N PRO A 547 -19.76 3.54 -24.05
CA PRO A 547 -19.13 3.21 -22.77
C PRO A 547 -18.54 1.81 -22.79
N GLY A 548 -17.36 1.65 -22.18
CA GLY A 548 -16.72 0.35 -22.02
C GLY A 548 -17.58 -0.61 -21.17
N PRO A 549 -17.44 -1.93 -21.35
CA PRO A 549 -18.24 -2.92 -20.64
C PRO A 549 -17.91 -3.00 -19.14
N GLU A 550 -16.74 -2.51 -18.73
CA GLU A 550 -16.31 -2.54 -17.34
C GLU A 550 -15.58 -1.26 -16.93
N GLY A 551 -15.57 -1.00 -15.63
CA GLY A 551 -14.88 0.12 -15.01
C GLY A 551 -14.67 -0.11 -13.53
N ALA A 552 -13.51 0.34 -13.04
CA ALA A 552 -13.12 0.24 -11.64
C ALA A 552 -12.48 1.54 -11.16
N VAL A 553 -12.79 1.94 -9.93
CA VAL A 553 -12.13 3.07 -9.25
C VAL A 553 -11.85 2.69 -7.82
N THR A 554 -10.61 2.89 -7.39
CA THR A 554 -10.18 2.66 -6.01
C THR A 554 -10.31 3.94 -5.20
N VAL A 555 -10.93 3.82 -4.03
CA VAL A 555 -11.00 4.88 -3.03
C VAL A 555 -10.15 4.47 -1.82
N VAL A 556 -9.21 5.31 -1.42
CA VAL A 556 -8.52 5.20 -0.13
C VAL A 556 -9.38 5.94 0.88
N ALA A 557 -9.79 5.31 1.97
CA ALA A 557 -10.71 5.93 2.93
C ALA A 557 -10.70 5.21 4.29
N PRO A 558 -11.09 5.89 5.38
CA PRO A 558 -11.23 5.23 6.68
C PRO A 558 -12.26 4.11 6.64
N ILE A 559 -12.02 3.04 7.39
CA ILE A 559 -12.93 1.88 7.49
C ILE A 559 -14.31 2.32 8.00
N GLY A 560 -14.33 3.15 9.04
CA GLY A 560 -15.53 3.71 9.67
C GLY A 560 -16.16 4.91 9.00
N LEU A 561 -15.96 5.10 7.69
CA LEU A 561 -16.51 6.27 7.02
C LEU A 561 -18.04 6.30 7.16
N ARG A 562 -18.64 7.46 7.48
CA ARG A 562 -20.11 7.57 7.61
C ARG A 562 -20.82 7.33 6.26
N ARG A 563 -22.07 6.85 6.30
CA ARG A 563 -22.86 6.53 5.10
C ARG A 563 -22.93 7.68 4.09
N THR A 564 -23.18 8.91 4.54
CA THR A 564 -23.25 10.10 3.66
C THR A 564 -21.93 10.35 2.93
N LYS A 565 -20.80 10.27 3.65
CA LYS A 565 -19.47 10.41 3.05
C LYS A 565 -19.15 9.25 2.09
N ARG A 566 -19.50 8.01 2.42
CA ARG A 566 -19.35 6.86 1.51
C ARG A 566 -20.12 7.06 0.21
N ARG A 567 -21.38 7.52 0.30
CA ARG A 567 -22.22 7.82 -0.85
C ARG A 567 -21.60 8.90 -1.74
N ALA A 568 -21.16 10.01 -1.15
CA ALA A 568 -20.49 11.08 -1.88
C ALA A 568 -19.23 10.61 -2.62
N TRP A 569 -18.39 9.77 -1.98
CA TRP A 569 -17.22 9.19 -2.64
C TRP A 569 -17.57 8.18 -3.73
N ALA A 570 -18.62 7.37 -3.55
CA ALA A 570 -19.11 6.46 -4.58
C ALA A 570 -19.67 7.21 -5.80
N ALA A 571 -20.40 8.32 -5.58
CA ALA A 571 -20.87 9.21 -6.64
C ALA A 571 -19.71 9.84 -7.41
N ARG A 572 -18.69 10.35 -6.69
CA ARG A 572 -17.48 10.90 -7.30
C ARG A 572 -16.70 9.85 -8.09
N ALA A 573 -16.63 8.61 -7.59
CA ALA A 573 -16.03 7.49 -8.30
C ALA A 573 -16.78 7.16 -9.60
N LEU A 574 -18.11 7.12 -9.58
CA LEU A 574 -18.92 6.86 -10.78
C LEU A 574 -18.77 7.98 -11.81
N THR A 575 -18.73 9.23 -11.35
CA THR A 575 -18.54 10.40 -12.21
C THR A 575 -17.20 10.35 -12.93
N ARG A 576 -16.12 9.96 -12.23
CA ARG A 576 -14.81 9.74 -12.84
C ARG A 576 -14.83 8.63 -13.89
N LEU A 577 -15.58 7.55 -13.65
CA LEU A 577 -15.76 6.48 -14.64
C LEU A 577 -16.58 6.94 -15.84
N ALA A 578 -17.64 7.71 -15.63
CA ALA A 578 -18.43 8.28 -16.71
C ALA A 578 -17.56 9.15 -17.62
N ARG A 579 -16.69 10.00 -17.07
CA ARG A 579 -15.70 10.76 -17.87
C ARG A 579 -14.80 9.84 -18.70
N ALA A 580 -14.29 8.76 -18.09
CA ALA A 580 -13.45 7.78 -18.79
C ALA A 580 -14.22 7.02 -19.89
N TRP A 581 -15.54 6.90 -19.77
CA TRP A 581 -16.44 6.32 -20.78
C TRP A 581 -16.95 7.35 -21.82
N GLY A 582 -16.47 8.59 -21.79
CA GLY A 582 -16.78 9.60 -22.81
C GLY A 582 -17.95 10.53 -22.47
N PHE A 583 -18.46 10.52 -21.23
CA PHE A 583 -19.43 11.54 -20.77
C PHE A 583 -18.68 12.81 -20.37
N ALA A 584 -18.50 13.73 -21.33
CA ALA A 584 -17.68 14.93 -21.16
C ALA A 584 -18.26 15.93 -20.14
N ASP A 585 -19.60 16.02 -20.05
CA ASP A 585 -20.31 16.96 -19.19
C ASP A 585 -20.48 16.47 -17.74
N ALA A 586 -20.02 15.26 -17.42
CA ALA A 586 -20.05 14.74 -16.06
C ALA A 586 -19.14 15.59 -15.17
N ASP A 587 -19.68 16.26 -14.14
CA ASP A 587 -18.88 17.06 -13.21
C ASP A 587 -18.67 16.38 -11.85
N GLU A 588 -17.41 16.26 -11.39
CA GLU A 588 -17.08 15.72 -10.07
C GLU A 588 -17.62 16.59 -8.91
N ALA A 589 -17.99 17.84 -9.21
CA ALA A 589 -18.67 18.75 -8.29
C ALA A 589 -20.21 18.65 -8.33
N ASP A 590 -20.79 17.85 -9.24
CA ASP A 590 -22.24 17.78 -9.41
C ASP A 590 -22.88 16.94 -8.28
N GLU A 591 -23.59 17.60 -7.37
CA GLU A 591 -24.27 16.98 -6.22
C GLU A 591 -25.48 16.10 -6.63
N ARG A 592 -25.81 15.99 -7.92
CA ARG A 592 -26.99 15.27 -8.44
C ARG A 592 -27.04 13.77 -8.08
N LEU A 593 -25.91 13.18 -7.69
CA LEU A 593 -25.77 11.79 -7.25
C LEU A 593 -25.44 11.64 -5.74
N GLY A 594 -25.22 12.77 -5.04
CA GLY A 594 -24.71 12.87 -3.66
C GLY A 594 -25.57 12.22 -2.58
#